data_AF-A0A3B8SKH8-F1
#
_entry.id   AF-A0A3B8SKH8-F1
#
_cell.length_a   1.000
_cell.length_b   1.000
_cell.length_c   1.000
_cell.angle_alpha   90.00
_cell.angle_beta   90.00
_cell.angle_gamma   90.00
#
_symmetry.space_group_name_H-M   'P 1'
#
loop_
_entity.id
_entity.type
_entity.pdbx_description
1 polymer ?
#
loop_
_entity_poly.entity_id
_entity_poly.type
_entity_poly.pdbx_seq_one_letter_code
_entity_poly.pdbx_strand_id
1 'polypeptide(L)'
;ITKRNNSKKPDPISHNDNFIYINTYEDELSKEKNIVLQSYDEYKKYFDTKILEEKDFKSNNYVIVPISFDSCSDENIVPTDYKIDNNNITINISYTATCGVCKASYIYYLLKVDKELKEVNLSLNYKQRNTIKCNTDISYKPIIYLYPTSTINITIKFNKPENLITTYPKYIDKWEVSAEPNGKLIDIKTNRELYSLYWEGNNHQGTITNEGFIVKGEDTIPFLESHLKYLGLTEREADEFIIYWLPKLESNKYNYIHFETTEEINSYMPLDISPLPDTIIRINMNYKPLEEPIEVKEQILSTPKREGFTLVEWGGSLIE
;
A
#
# COMPACT_ATOMS: atom_id res chain seq x y z
N ILE A 1 17.01 -0.39 -21.14
CA ILE A 1 17.61 0.63 -20.24
C ILE A 1 16.46 1.49 -19.75
N THR A 2 15.75 1.02 -18.73
CA THR A 2 14.50 1.61 -18.26
C THR A 2 14.77 2.27 -16.93
N LYS A 3 14.50 3.58 -16.88
CA LYS A 3 14.71 4.46 -15.73
C LYS A 3 14.01 3.88 -14.50
N ARG A 4 14.77 3.69 -13.42
CA ARG A 4 14.24 3.45 -12.08
C ARG A 4 13.27 4.59 -11.74
N ASN A 5 12.03 4.25 -11.40
CA ASN A 5 11.12 5.17 -10.74
C ASN A 5 11.76 5.49 -9.38
N ASN A 6 12.37 6.67 -9.30
CA ASN A 6 12.72 7.31 -8.05
C ASN A 6 11.45 7.35 -7.21
N SER A 7 11.47 6.73 -6.03
CA SER A 7 10.62 7.15 -4.93
C SER A 7 10.71 8.68 -4.89
N LYS A 8 9.56 9.34 -5.05
CA LYS A 8 9.48 10.80 -4.94
C LYS A 8 10.08 11.16 -3.59
N LYS A 9 11.26 11.77 -3.62
CA LYS A 9 11.82 12.43 -2.44
C LYS A 9 10.75 13.41 -1.96
N PRO A 10 10.44 13.46 -0.66
CA PRO A 10 9.58 14.50 -0.14
C PRO A 10 10.19 15.86 -0.53
N ASP A 11 9.38 16.70 -1.18
CA ASP A 11 9.80 18.07 -1.49
C ASP A 11 10.10 18.79 -0.17
N PRO A 12 11.33 19.30 0.03
CA PRO A 12 11.70 19.93 1.29
C PRO A 12 11.08 21.32 1.33
N ILE A 13 9.88 21.43 1.88
CA ILE A 13 9.29 22.70 2.25
C ILE A 13 9.20 22.76 3.78
N SER A 14 10.29 23.21 4.41
CA SER A 14 10.24 23.83 5.73
C SER A 14 10.99 25.16 5.65
N HIS A 15 10.23 26.26 5.59
CA HIS A 15 10.75 27.62 5.77
C HIS A 15 10.94 27.91 7.26
N ASN A 16 11.82 27.17 7.89
CA ASN A 16 12.39 27.54 9.18
C ASN A 16 13.89 27.31 9.08
N ASP A 17 14.64 28.40 8.88
CA ASP A 17 16.08 28.39 8.55
C ASP A 17 16.97 27.65 9.56
N ASN A 18 16.41 27.26 10.71
CA ASN A 18 17.10 26.54 11.77
C ASN A 18 17.01 25.02 11.65
N PHE A 19 16.12 24.47 10.82
CA PHE A 19 16.02 23.03 10.58
C PHE A 19 16.69 22.63 9.26
N ILE A 20 17.60 21.66 9.35
CA ILE A 20 18.32 21.13 8.19
C ILE A 20 17.91 19.67 8.01
N TYR A 21 17.27 19.36 6.88
CA TYR A 21 16.87 18.00 6.56
C TYR A 21 18.09 17.13 6.20
N ILE A 22 18.17 15.95 6.80
CA ILE A 22 19.21 14.96 6.53
C ILE A 22 18.55 13.72 5.94
N ASN A 23 18.80 13.48 4.65
CA ASN A 23 18.29 12.32 3.94
C ASN A 23 19.18 11.08 4.20
N THR A 24 19.09 10.50 5.38
CA THR A 24 19.80 9.26 5.76
C THR A 24 18.82 8.22 6.28
N TYR A 25 18.96 6.97 5.82
CA TYR A 25 18.08 5.84 6.14
C TYR A 25 18.81 4.85 7.06
N GLU A 26 19.24 5.30 8.23
CA GLU A 26 19.86 4.44 9.23
C GLU A 26 18.95 4.30 10.45
N ASP A 27 18.43 3.09 10.67
CA ASP A 27 17.54 2.76 11.79
C ASP A 27 18.27 2.82 13.15
N GLU A 28 19.61 2.72 13.20
CA GLU A 28 20.37 2.61 14.46
C GLU A 28 20.37 3.90 15.29
N LEU A 29 20.44 5.06 14.64
CA LEU A 29 20.41 6.38 15.27
C LEU A 29 19.10 6.67 16.04
N SER A 30 18.00 6.00 15.68
CA SER A 30 16.68 6.19 16.30
C SER A 30 16.62 5.85 17.80
N LYS A 31 17.57 5.03 18.28
CA LYS A 31 17.66 4.60 19.68
C LYS A 31 18.34 5.63 20.58
N GLU A 32 19.10 6.54 20.00
CA GLU A 32 19.79 7.60 20.72
C GLU A 32 18.93 8.87 20.73
N LYS A 33 18.60 9.35 21.93
CA LYS A 33 17.91 10.64 22.12
C LYS A 33 18.89 11.65 22.68
N ASN A 34 18.57 12.94 22.53
CA ASN A 34 19.26 14.04 23.19
C ASN A 34 20.73 14.27 22.74
N ILE A 35 21.04 13.97 21.48
CA ILE A 35 22.38 14.19 20.93
C ILE A 35 22.55 15.66 20.53
N VAL A 36 23.64 16.27 21.01
CA VAL A 36 24.12 17.58 20.57
C VAL A 36 25.49 17.42 19.92
N LEU A 37 25.56 17.80 18.64
CA LEU A 37 26.79 17.86 17.86
C LEU A 37 27.48 19.20 18.11
N GLN A 38 28.64 19.14 18.77
CA GLN A 38 29.43 20.30 19.16
C GLN A 38 30.59 20.57 18.19
N SER A 39 30.87 19.63 17.28
CA SER A 39 31.92 19.73 16.28
C SER A 39 31.58 19.00 14.98
N TYR A 40 32.29 19.35 13.91
CA TYR A 40 32.17 18.65 12.63
C TYR A 40 32.67 17.20 12.70
N ASP A 41 33.62 16.90 13.58
CA ASP A 41 34.07 15.52 13.80
C ASP A 41 33.00 14.66 14.45
N GLU A 42 32.19 15.22 15.36
CA GLU A 42 31.01 14.53 15.89
C GLU A 42 29.94 14.32 14.83
N TYR A 43 29.67 15.34 14.02
CA TYR A 43 28.72 15.22 12.92
C TYR A 43 29.06 14.07 11.96
N LYS A 44 30.33 13.93 11.57
CA LYS A 44 30.81 12.85 10.70
C LYS A 44 30.67 11.45 11.30
N LYS A 45 30.52 11.31 12.62
CA LYS A 45 30.26 10.01 13.26
C LYS A 45 28.85 9.50 12.97
N TYR A 46 27.92 10.41 12.74
CA TYR A 46 26.50 10.10 12.56
C TYR A 46 26.02 10.26 11.12
N PHE A 47 26.65 11.14 10.33
CA PHE A 47 26.20 11.44 8.97
C PHE A 47 27.38 11.50 7.99
N ASP A 48 27.33 10.69 6.94
CA ASP A 48 28.28 10.73 5.81
C ASP A 48 27.80 11.69 4.70
N THR A 49 27.32 12.88 5.08
CA THR A 49 26.81 13.88 4.13
C THR A 49 27.63 15.17 4.20
N LYS A 50 27.70 15.91 3.10
CA LYS A 50 28.43 17.20 3.03
C LYS A 50 27.50 18.40 3.28
N ILE A 51 26.51 18.24 4.16
CA ILE A 51 25.51 19.28 4.41
C ILE A 51 26.05 20.34 5.37
N LEU A 52 26.85 19.93 6.36
CA LEU A 52 27.58 20.83 7.24
C LEU A 52 29.09 20.78 6.97
N GLU A 53 29.78 21.85 7.34
CA GLU A 53 31.23 21.99 7.30
C GLU A 53 31.77 22.48 8.65
N GLU A 54 33.08 22.40 8.88
CA GLU A 54 33.73 22.87 10.12
C GLU A 54 33.36 24.29 10.52
N LYS A 55 33.17 25.19 9.54
CA LYS A 55 32.80 26.59 9.79
C LYS A 55 31.42 26.74 10.46
N ASP A 56 30.51 25.80 10.22
CA ASP A 56 29.13 25.90 10.71
C ASP A 56 29.05 25.67 12.23
N PHE A 57 30.04 24.96 12.78
CA PHE A 57 30.21 24.71 14.21
C PHE A 57 30.97 25.82 14.95
N LYS A 58 31.40 26.89 14.28
CA LYS A 58 32.13 28.00 14.94
C LYS A 58 31.24 28.78 15.90
N SER A 59 29.98 29.03 15.51
CA SER A 59 29.02 29.82 16.29
C SER A 59 27.81 29.04 16.76
N ASN A 60 27.68 27.76 16.37
CA ASN A 60 26.49 26.96 16.64
C ASN A 60 26.87 25.54 17.03
N ASN A 61 25.96 24.90 17.76
CA ASN A 61 25.87 23.45 17.85
C ASN A 61 24.63 22.98 17.10
N TYR A 62 24.49 21.67 16.93
CA TYR A 62 23.35 21.09 16.21
C TYR A 62 22.75 19.93 17.00
N VAL A 63 21.44 19.97 17.23
CA VAL A 63 20.72 18.87 17.87
C VAL A 63 20.22 17.91 16.81
N ILE A 64 20.48 16.61 16.98
CA ILE A 64 19.87 15.58 16.12
C ILE A 64 18.41 15.40 16.53
N VAL A 65 17.52 15.52 15.54
CA VAL A 65 16.07 15.39 15.71
C VAL A 65 15.59 14.16 14.93
N PRO A 66 15.47 12.99 15.60
CA PRO A 66 14.92 11.78 14.99
C PRO A 66 13.41 11.85 15.00
N ILE A 67 12.78 11.95 13.82
CA ILE A 67 11.34 11.95 13.68
C ILE A 67 10.90 10.55 13.24
N SER A 68 10.09 9.91 14.06
CA SER A 68 9.47 8.62 13.73
C SER A 68 8.21 8.86 12.91
N PHE A 69 7.98 8.03 11.91
CA PHE A 69 6.77 8.05 11.09
C PHE A 69 6.45 6.67 10.54
N ASP A 70 5.18 6.41 10.28
CA ASP A 70 4.76 5.25 9.50
C ASP A 70 4.86 5.62 8.01
N SER A 71 5.79 4.98 7.29
CA SER A 71 6.04 5.29 5.87
C SER A 71 4.86 5.04 4.94
N CYS A 72 3.83 4.35 5.41
CA CYS A 72 2.62 4.05 4.66
C CYS A 72 1.43 4.91 5.09
N SER A 73 1.39 5.40 6.33
CA SER A 73 0.29 6.26 6.82
C SER A 73 0.66 7.72 7.08
N ASP A 74 1.92 8.12 6.98
CA ASP A 74 2.36 9.47 7.27
C ASP A 74 3.09 10.10 6.08
N GLU A 75 2.51 11.16 5.52
CA GLU A 75 3.10 11.97 4.45
C GLU A 75 3.40 13.40 4.89
N ASN A 76 4.30 14.07 4.15
CA ASN A 76 4.66 15.48 4.37
C ASN A 76 5.05 15.78 5.83
N ILE A 77 5.73 14.83 6.47
CA ILE A 77 6.16 14.97 7.84
C ILE A 77 7.34 15.94 7.95
N VAL A 78 7.13 17.04 8.67
CA VAL A 78 8.10 18.14 8.77
C VAL A 78 8.03 18.80 10.16
N PRO A 79 9.18 19.22 10.74
CA PRO A 79 9.17 20.10 11.90
C PRO A 79 8.67 21.50 11.50
N THR A 80 7.79 22.07 12.32
CA THR A 80 7.11 23.34 12.02
C THR A 80 7.55 24.48 12.90
N ASP A 81 7.76 24.19 14.18
CA ASP A 81 8.28 25.16 15.15
C ASP A 81 9.04 24.42 16.26
N TYR A 82 9.72 25.20 17.10
CA TYR A 82 10.32 24.70 18.31
C TYR A 82 10.32 25.77 19.41
N LYS A 83 10.46 25.32 20.65
CA LYS A 83 10.67 26.16 21.84
C LYS A 83 11.85 25.60 22.61
N ILE A 84 12.71 26.50 23.08
CA ILE A 84 13.84 26.18 23.95
C ILE A 84 13.59 26.84 25.31
N ASP A 85 13.62 26.04 26.37
CA ASP A 85 13.61 26.50 27.76
C ASP A 85 14.77 25.83 28.50
N ASN A 86 15.87 26.57 28.66
CA ASN A 86 17.16 26.05 29.08
C ASN A 86 17.60 24.89 28.18
N ASN A 87 17.69 23.67 28.73
CA ASN A 87 18.07 22.48 27.99
C ASN A 87 16.84 21.75 27.41
N ASN A 88 15.62 22.16 27.73
CA ASN A 88 14.42 21.49 27.23
C ASN A 88 14.05 22.05 25.87
N ILE A 89 14.08 21.21 24.83
CA ILE A 89 13.65 21.56 23.49
C ILE A 89 12.38 20.80 23.17
N THR A 90 11.31 21.54 22.88
CA THR A 90 10.07 20.98 22.35
C THR A 90 9.96 21.33 20.88
N ILE A 91 9.75 20.34 20.01
CA ILE A 91 9.58 20.53 18.58
C ILE A 91 8.18 20.07 18.18
N ASN A 92 7.44 20.94 17.51
CA ASN A 92 6.18 20.55 16.90
C ASN A 92 6.44 20.00 15.50
N ILE A 93 5.99 18.78 15.25
CA ILE A 93 6.04 18.09 13.96
C ILE A 93 4.64 18.11 13.35
N SER A 94 4.52 18.56 12.11
CA SER A 94 3.30 18.34 11.34
C SER A 94 3.44 17.20 10.38
N TYR A 95 2.36 16.44 10.20
CA TYR A 95 2.27 15.41 9.18
C TYR A 95 0.85 15.38 8.59
N THR A 96 0.73 14.71 7.45
CA THR A 96 -0.53 14.37 6.81
C THR A 96 -0.77 12.88 7.00
N ALA A 97 -1.88 12.51 7.63
CA ALA A 97 -2.25 11.11 7.79
C ALA A 97 -2.83 10.56 6.48
N THR A 98 -2.44 9.36 6.09
CA THR A 98 -2.90 8.58 4.93
C THR A 98 -3.25 7.15 5.40
N CYS A 99 -3.64 6.25 4.51
CA CYS A 99 -3.89 4.85 4.85
C CYS A 99 -2.69 3.96 4.53
N GLY A 100 -2.57 2.92 5.35
CA GLY A 100 -1.49 1.96 5.33
C GLY A 100 -1.07 1.72 6.77
N VAL A 101 -0.43 0.59 7.02
CA VAL A 101 0.28 0.38 8.28
C VAL A 101 1.58 -0.27 7.89
N CYS A 102 2.68 0.37 8.22
CA CYS A 102 4.01 -0.12 7.96
C CYS A 102 4.86 -0.01 9.21
N LYS A 103 6.00 -0.71 9.19
CA LYS A 103 6.99 -0.58 10.24
C LYS A 103 7.42 0.90 10.36
N ALA A 104 7.50 1.38 11.60
CA ALA A 104 8.01 2.71 11.90
C ALA A 104 9.38 2.93 11.23
N SER A 105 9.49 4.03 10.51
CA SER A 105 10.68 4.53 9.84
C SER A 105 11.11 5.85 10.48
N TYR A 106 12.34 6.27 10.22
CA TYR A 106 12.90 7.50 10.78
C TYR A 106 13.43 8.42 9.69
N ILE A 107 13.17 9.72 9.87
CA ILE A 107 13.90 10.78 9.17
C ILE A 107 14.61 11.66 10.19
N TYR A 108 15.70 12.28 9.76
CA TYR A 108 16.55 13.07 10.63
C TYR A 108 16.56 14.53 10.20
N TYR A 109 16.40 15.42 11.17
CA TYR A 109 16.68 16.84 11.03
C TYR A 109 17.81 17.25 11.98
N LEU A 110 18.54 18.29 11.62
CA LEU A 110 19.40 19.01 12.54
C LEU A 110 18.75 20.33 12.90
N LEU A 111 18.58 20.56 14.20
CA LEU A 111 18.19 21.87 14.72
C LEU A 111 19.45 22.65 15.09
N LYS A 112 19.67 23.78 14.42
CA LYS A 112 20.72 24.73 14.75
C LYS A 112 20.41 25.39 16.11
N VAL A 113 21.36 25.35 17.03
CA VAL A 113 21.25 25.90 18.39
C VAL A 113 22.49 26.70 18.77
N ASP A 114 22.37 27.51 19.83
CA ASP A 114 23.49 28.28 20.37
C ASP A 114 24.68 27.40 20.78
N LYS A 115 25.90 27.93 20.60
CA LYS A 115 27.16 27.22 20.87
C LYS A 115 27.30 26.74 22.32
N GLU A 116 26.66 27.43 23.26
CA GLU A 116 26.71 27.11 24.68
C GLU A 116 25.84 25.91 25.06
N LEU A 117 24.87 25.52 24.22
CA LEU A 117 23.99 24.39 24.48
C LEU A 117 24.74 23.09 24.22
N LYS A 118 25.01 22.31 25.27
CA LYS A 118 25.79 21.06 25.20
C LYS A 118 24.97 19.80 25.47
N GLU A 119 23.83 19.97 26.15
CA GLU A 119 22.93 18.90 26.54
C GLU A 119 21.49 19.36 26.31
N VAL A 120 20.62 18.44 25.93
CA VAL A 120 19.22 18.74 25.67
C VAL A 120 18.29 17.66 26.21
N ASN A 121 17.06 18.01 26.52
CA ASN A 121 15.95 17.08 26.66
C ASN A 121 14.99 17.36 25.51
N LEU A 122 14.98 16.48 24.53
CA LEU A 122 14.19 16.62 23.31
C LEU A 122 12.80 15.99 23.50
N SER A 123 11.76 16.79 23.27
CA SER A 123 10.37 16.35 23.21
C SER A 123 9.78 16.66 21.84
N LEU A 124 9.12 15.68 21.22
CA LEU A 124 8.49 15.81 19.90
C LEU A 124 6.98 15.73 20.05
N ASN A 125 6.28 16.76 19.57
CA ASN A 125 4.83 16.83 19.57
C ASN A 125 4.32 16.68 18.14
N TYR A 126 3.61 15.59 17.87
CA TYR A 126 3.05 15.31 16.55
C TYR A 126 1.67 15.94 16.42
N LYS A 127 1.48 16.73 15.36
CA LYS A 127 0.22 17.39 15.03
C LYS A 127 -0.19 17.02 13.61
N GLN A 128 -1.23 16.21 13.49
CA GLN A 128 -1.87 15.95 12.21
C GLN A 128 -2.45 17.26 11.66
N ARG A 129 -2.03 17.65 10.46
CA ARG A 129 -2.56 18.84 9.77
C ARG A 129 -3.77 18.50 8.92
N ASN A 130 -3.66 17.43 8.14
CA ASN A 130 -4.67 16.95 7.22
C ASN A 130 -4.76 15.43 7.31
N THR A 131 -5.91 14.89 6.88
CA THR A 131 -6.08 13.47 6.60
C THR A 131 -6.39 13.34 5.12
N ILE A 132 -5.54 12.63 4.39
CA ILE A 132 -5.90 12.08 3.09
C ILE A 132 -6.83 10.93 3.40
N LYS A 133 -8.14 11.15 3.22
CA LYS A 133 -9.09 10.04 3.22
C LYS A 133 -8.67 9.10 2.11
N CYS A 134 -8.32 7.88 2.49
CA CYS A 134 -8.15 6.87 1.49
C CYS A 134 -9.46 6.61 0.81
N ASN A 135 -9.39 6.43 -0.49
CA ASN A 135 -10.53 6.03 -1.26
C ASN A 135 -10.85 4.59 -0.84
N THR A 136 -11.80 4.45 0.09
CA THR A 136 -12.49 3.20 0.42
C THR A 136 -13.28 2.68 -0.79
N ASP A 137 -13.39 3.50 -1.84
CA ASP A 137 -14.11 3.25 -3.07
C ASP A 137 -13.29 2.54 -4.16
N ILE A 138 -12.14 1.89 -3.88
CA ILE A 138 -11.30 1.27 -4.94
C ILE A 138 -11.22 -0.25 -4.78
N SER A 139 -11.56 -0.99 -5.85
CA SER A 139 -11.11 -2.38 -6.02
C SER A 139 -9.62 -2.39 -6.33
N TYR A 140 -8.84 -2.99 -5.45
CA TYR A 140 -7.41 -3.12 -5.68
C TYR A 140 -7.09 -4.43 -6.38
N LYS A 141 -6.39 -4.31 -7.50
CA LYS A 141 -5.81 -5.41 -8.27
C LYS A 141 -6.78 -6.51 -8.73
N PRO A 142 -7.93 -6.20 -9.34
CA PRO A 142 -8.57 -7.14 -10.26
C PRO A 142 -7.63 -7.64 -11.35
N ILE A 143 -7.33 -8.94 -11.34
CA ILE A 143 -6.57 -9.63 -12.39
C ILE A 143 -7.45 -10.67 -13.06
N ILE A 144 -7.47 -10.67 -14.39
CA ILE A 144 -8.17 -11.65 -15.23
C ILE A 144 -7.17 -12.58 -15.92
N TYR A 145 -7.34 -13.89 -15.70
CA TYR A 145 -6.67 -14.97 -16.42
C TYR A 145 -7.66 -15.68 -17.33
N LEU A 146 -7.16 -16.18 -18.47
CA LEU A 146 -7.96 -16.85 -19.50
C LEU A 146 -7.32 -18.18 -19.86
N TYR A 147 -8.06 -19.28 -19.68
CA TYR A 147 -7.60 -20.64 -19.92
C TYR A 147 -8.53 -21.37 -20.90
N PRO A 148 -8.42 -21.10 -22.22
CA PRO A 148 -9.20 -21.82 -23.21
C PRO A 148 -8.67 -23.25 -23.42
N THR A 149 -9.46 -24.13 -24.04
CA THR A 149 -9.04 -25.51 -24.34
C THR A 149 -8.11 -25.62 -25.56
N SER A 150 -8.08 -24.58 -26.40
CA SER A 150 -7.17 -24.40 -27.54
C SER A 150 -6.90 -22.91 -27.73
N THR A 151 -5.90 -22.55 -28.52
CA THR A 151 -5.60 -21.13 -28.76
C THR A 151 -6.76 -20.46 -29.48
N ILE A 152 -7.35 -19.43 -28.86
CA ILE A 152 -8.50 -18.69 -29.39
C ILE A 152 -8.35 -17.19 -29.17
N ASN A 153 -9.02 -16.39 -29.99
CA ASN A 153 -9.17 -14.97 -29.76
C ASN A 153 -10.36 -14.72 -28.82
N ILE A 154 -10.15 -13.87 -27.81
CA ILE A 154 -11.14 -13.51 -26.80
C ILE A 154 -11.27 -11.99 -26.78
N THR A 155 -12.50 -11.52 -26.74
CA THR A 155 -12.88 -10.13 -26.49
C THR A 155 -13.50 -10.02 -25.10
N ILE A 156 -13.07 -9.01 -24.33
CA ILE A 156 -13.66 -8.66 -23.03
C ILE A 156 -14.06 -7.19 -23.06
N LYS A 157 -15.28 -6.90 -22.61
CA LYS A 157 -15.80 -5.55 -22.43
C LYS A 157 -16.32 -5.39 -21.01
N PHE A 158 -16.01 -4.24 -20.43
CA PHE A 158 -16.66 -3.78 -19.22
C PHE A 158 -17.96 -3.07 -19.60
N ASN A 159 -19.06 -3.42 -18.94
CA ASN A 159 -20.36 -2.79 -19.18
C ASN A 159 -20.54 -1.48 -18.40
N LYS A 160 -19.61 -1.19 -17.48
CA LYS A 160 -19.48 0.09 -16.77
C LYS A 160 -18.05 0.64 -16.90
N PRO A 161 -17.56 0.94 -18.12
CA PRO A 161 -16.19 1.38 -18.35
C PRO A 161 -15.85 2.71 -17.65
N GLU A 162 -16.85 3.51 -17.30
CA GLU A 162 -16.72 4.74 -16.50
C GLU A 162 -16.18 4.49 -15.09
N ASN A 163 -16.31 3.27 -14.57
CA ASN A 163 -15.78 2.89 -13.27
C ASN A 163 -14.30 2.53 -13.32
N LEU A 164 -13.69 2.38 -14.50
CA LEU A 164 -12.28 2.01 -14.63
C LEU A 164 -11.35 3.20 -14.31
N ILE A 165 -10.42 2.99 -13.40
CA ILE A 165 -9.39 3.96 -13.01
C ILE A 165 -8.07 3.64 -13.73
N THR A 166 -7.61 2.40 -13.58
CA THR A 166 -6.33 1.91 -14.12
C THR A 166 -6.58 0.66 -14.93
N THR A 167 -5.90 0.50 -16.07
CA THR A 167 -5.99 -0.70 -16.89
C THR A 167 -4.66 -1.03 -17.54
N TYR A 168 -4.34 -2.31 -17.60
CA TYR A 168 -3.19 -2.85 -18.32
C TYR A 168 -3.55 -4.18 -19.01
N PRO A 169 -3.44 -4.28 -20.35
CA PRO A 169 -3.08 -3.21 -21.29
C PRO A 169 -4.11 -2.07 -21.26
N LYS A 170 -3.76 -0.91 -21.79
CA LYS A 170 -4.65 0.25 -21.73
C LYS A 170 -5.99 -0.09 -22.40
N TYR A 171 -7.07 -0.02 -21.64
CA TYR A 171 -8.42 -0.29 -22.13
C TYR A 171 -8.91 0.86 -23.02
N ILE A 172 -9.38 0.50 -24.21
CA ILE A 172 -10.00 1.40 -25.19
C ILE A 172 -11.16 0.62 -25.81
N ASP A 173 -12.37 0.85 -25.31
CA ASP A 173 -13.64 0.19 -25.68
C ASP A 173 -13.74 -1.33 -25.40
N LYS A 174 -12.66 -2.08 -25.59
CA LYS A 174 -12.56 -3.52 -25.33
C LYS A 174 -11.09 -3.94 -25.15
N TRP A 175 -10.89 -5.10 -24.54
CA TRP A 175 -9.66 -5.87 -24.68
C TRP A 175 -9.85 -6.99 -25.71
N GLU A 176 -8.82 -7.20 -26.53
CA GLU A 176 -8.78 -8.24 -27.55
C GLU A 176 -7.44 -8.98 -27.46
N VAL A 177 -7.49 -10.25 -27.09
CA VAL A 177 -6.29 -11.08 -26.88
C VAL A 177 -6.42 -12.42 -27.58
N SER A 178 -5.30 -12.97 -28.04
CA SER A 178 -5.18 -14.40 -28.33
C SER A 178 -4.72 -15.09 -27.05
N ALA A 179 -5.51 -16.00 -26.50
CA ALA A 179 -5.18 -16.75 -25.28
C ALA A 179 -4.81 -18.20 -25.61
N GLU A 180 -3.77 -18.71 -24.96
CA GLU A 180 -3.34 -20.10 -25.03
C GLU A 180 -3.82 -20.89 -23.79
N PRO A 181 -3.94 -22.23 -23.87
CA PRO A 181 -4.40 -23.05 -22.73
C PRO A 181 -3.57 -22.95 -21.45
N ASN A 182 -2.32 -22.52 -21.56
CA ASN A 182 -1.41 -22.32 -20.42
C ASN A 182 -1.59 -20.95 -19.71
N GLY A 183 -2.53 -20.12 -20.16
CA GLY A 183 -2.80 -18.78 -19.63
C GLY A 183 -1.95 -17.66 -20.25
N LYS A 184 -1.07 -17.97 -21.21
CA LYS A 184 -0.35 -16.95 -21.97
C LYS A 184 -1.32 -16.20 -22.87
N LEU A 185 -1.21 -14.88 -22.88
CA LEU A 185 -2.01 -13.98 -23.71
C LEU A 185 -1.10 -13.20 -24.65
N ILE A 186 -1.57 -12.97 -25.87
CA ILE A 186 -0.99 -11.99 -26.80
C ILE A 186 -2.03 -10.90 -27.01
N ASP A 187 -1.70 -9.65 -26.64
CA ASP A 187 -2.52 -8.50 -26.99
C ASP A 187 -2.53 -8.30 -28.51
N ILE A 188 -3.70 -8.39 -29.12
CA ILE A 188 -3.85 -8.35 -30.59
C ILE A 188 -3.39 -7.00 -31.15
N LYS A 189 -3.55 -5.92 -30.39
CA LYS A 189 -3.21 -4.56 -30.85
C LYS A 189 -1.70 -4.31 -30.83
N THR A 190 -1.02 -4.70 -29.76
CA THR A 190 0.41 -4.39 -29.56
C THR A 190 1.34 -5.56 -29.86
N ASN A 191 0.79 -6.76 -30.08
CA ASN A 191 1.52 -8.02 -30.18
C ASN A 191 2.39 -8.33 -28.95
N ARG A 192 2.03 -7.77 -27.79
CA ARG A 192 2.75 -7.96 -26.53
C ARG A 192 2.28 -9.22 -25.83
N GLU A 193 3.23 -9.98 -25.32
CA GLU A 193 2.95 -11.11 -24.43
C GLU A 193 2.59 -10.62 -23.02
N LEU A 194 1.51 -11.16 -22.49
CA LEU A 194 0.96 -10.90 -21.17
C LEU A 194 0.65 -12.24 -20.49
N TYR A 195 0.67 -12.26 -19.16
CA TYR A 195 0.22 -13.42 -18.39
C TYR A 195 -1.21 -13.25 -17.83
N SER A 196 -1.73 -12.02 -17.89
CA SER A 196 -3.05 -11.65 -17.41
C SER A 196 -3.46 -10.28 -17.93
N LEU A 197 -4.72 -9.91 -17.71
CA LEU A 197 -5.25 -8.56 -17.87
C LEU A 197 -5.48 -7.97 -16.48
N TYR A 198 -5.18 -6.69 -16.31
CA TYR A 198 -5.28 -6.01 -15.02
C TYR A 198 -6.13 -4.77 -15.14
N TRP A 199 -7.00 -4.57 -14.16
CA TRP A 199 -7.75 -3.34 -14.00
C TRP A 199 -7.88 -2.95 -12.54
N GLU A 200 -8.16 -1.68 -12.30
CA GLU A 200 -8.64 -1.13 -11.03
C GLU A 200 -9.83 -0.24 -11.35
N GLY A 201 -10.80 -0.21 -10.45
CA GLY A 201 -11.99 0.61 -10.65
C GLY A 201 -12.59 1.08 -9.35
N ASN A 202 -13.47 2.08 -9.49
CA ASN A 202 -14.33 2.48 -8.41
C ASN A 202 -15.27 1.32 -8.08
N ASN A 203 -15.24 0.88 -6.84
CA ASN A 203 -16.12 -0.16 -6.32
C ASN A 203 -17.31 0.43 -5.59
N HIS A 204 -18.31 -0.41 -5.38
CA HIS A 204 -19.38 -0.10 -4.45
C HIS A 204 -18.80 -0.07 -3.03
N GLN A 205 -19.20 0.91 -2.22
CA GLN A 205 -18.88 0.93 -0.78
C GLN A 205 -19.48 -0.32 -0.13
N GLY A 206 -18.65 -1.31 0.13
CA GLY A 206 -19.04 -2.44 0.97
C GLY A 206 -19.19 -1.98 2.42
N THR A 207 -20.09 -2.60 3.15
CA THR A 207 -20.16 -2.52 4.61
C THR A 207 -20.10 -3.93 5.18
N ILE A 208 -19.82 -4.05 6.48
CA ILE A 208 -19.90 -5.35 7.15
C ILE A 208 -21.30 -5.93 6.94
N THR A 209 -21.36 -7.13 6.37
CA THR A 209 -22.62 -7.88 6.25
C THR A 209 -22.81 -8.77 7.48
N ASN A 210 -23.97 -9.41 7.61
CA ASN A 210 -24.20 -10.40 8.66
C ASN A 210 -23.43 -11.72 8.45
N GLU A 211 -22.77 -11.90 7.30
CA GLU A 211 -22.01 -13.10 6.95
C GLU A 211 -20.55 -12.79 6.61
N GLY A 212 -19.63 -13.68 6.99
CA GLY A 212 -18.21 -13.51 6.69
C GLY A 212 -17.33 -14.35 7.59
N PHE A 213 -16.06 -14.00 7.65
CA PHE A 213 -15.03 -14.67 8.45
C PHE A 213 -14.32 -13.65 9.32
N ILE A 214 -14.06 -14.01 10.57
CA ILE A 214 -13.22 -13.22 11.47
C ILE A 214 -11.89 -13.95 11.61
N VAL A 215 -10.84 -13.36 11.07
CA VAL A 215 -9.52 -13.99 10.94
C VAL A 215 -8.50 -13.14 11.66
N LYS A 216 -7.75 -13.72 12.60
CA LYS A 216 -6.62 -13.00 13.21
C LYS A 216 -5.54 -12.71 12.16
N GLY A 217 -4.80 -11.62 12.34
CA GLY A 217 -3.66 -11.32 11.45
C GLY A 217 -2.70 -12.51 11.31
N GLU A 218 -2.35 -13.15 12.42
CA GLU A 218 -1.46 -14.33 12.47
C GLU A 218 -1.99 -15.57 11.72
N ASP A 219 -3.30 -15.68 11.55
CA ASP A 219 -3.97 -16.83 10.91
C ASP A 219 -4.30 -16.57 9.43
N THR A 220 -3.89 -15.42 8.88
CA THR A 220 -4.25 -15.00 7.51
C THR A 220 -3.77 -15.98 6.44
N ILE A 221 -2.53 -16.47 6.54
CA ILE A 221 -1.93 -17.39 5.55
C ILE A 221 -2.76 -18.69 5.43
N PRO A 222 -2.92 -19.49 6.49
CA PRO A 222 -3.67 -20.74 6.39
C PRO A 222 -5.14 -20.52 6.01
N PHE A 223 -5.74 -19.39 6.41
CA PHE A 223 -7.07 -19.00 5.98
C PHE A 223 -7.14 -18.81 4.45
N LEU A 224 -6.27 -17.97 3.87
CA LEU A 224 -6.29 -17.68 2.44
C LEU A 224 -5.93 -18.91 1.60
N GLU A 225 -4.91 -19.68 1.98
CA GLU A 225 -4.50 -20.90 1.26
C GLU A 225 -5.65 -21.91 1.14
N SER A 226 -6.40 -22.12 2.21
CA SER A 226 -7.53 -23.05 2.23
C SER A 226 -8.75 -22.52 1.48
N HIS A 227 -9.13 -21.26 1.69
CA HIS A 227 -10.36 -20.69 1.14
C HIS A 227 -10.23 -20.37 -0.35
N LEU A 228 -9.10 -19.85 -0.82
CA LEU A 228 -8.89 -19.56 -2.24
C LEU A 228 -8.87 -20.85 -3.07
N LYS A 229 -8.26 -21.92 -2.55
CA LYS A 229 -8.33 -23.25 -3.15
C LYS A 229 -9.77 -23.77 -3.21
N TYR A 230 -10.53 -23.60 -2.12
CA TYR A 230 -11.94 -23.98 -2.08
C TYR A 230 -12.79 -23.17 -3.06
N LEU A 231 -12.45 -21.90 -3.31
CA LEU A 231 -13.07 -21.03 -4.31
C LEU A 231 -12.61 -21.32 -5.75
N GLY A 232 -11.75 -22.33 -5.95
CA GLY A 232 -11.37 -22.84 -7.26
C GLY A 232 -10.14 -22.19 -7.89
N LEU A 233 -9.37 -21.40 -7.14
CA LEU A 233 -8.07 -20.92 -7.61
C LEU A 233 -7.03 -22.06 -7.65
N THR A 234 -6.16 -22.01 -8.65
CA THR A 234 -4.90 -22.76 -8.65
C THR A 234 -3.94 -22.23 -7.59
N GLU A 235 -2.90 -23.02 -7.29
CA GLU A 235 -1.76 -22.58 -6.47
C GLU A 235 -1.16 -21.27 -7.01
N ARG A 236 -0.91 -21.17 -8.33
CA ARG A 236 -0.32 -19.96 -8.92
C ARG A 236 -1.20 -18.71 -8.74
N GLU A 237 -2.50 -18.85 -8.96
CA GLU A 237 -3.47 -17.74 -8.82
C GLU A 237 -3.61 -17.33 -7.34
N ALA A 238 -3.68 -18.32 -6.44
CA ALA A 238 -3.78 -18.10 -4.99
C ALA A 238 -2.50 -17.46 -4.42
N ASP A 239 -1.31 -17.89 -4.85
CA ASP A 239 -0.03 -17.31 -4.43
C ASP A 239 0.03 -15.83 -4.79
N GLU A 240 -0.37 -15.45 -6.00
CA GLU A 240 -0.36 -14.05 -6.43
C GLU A 240 -1.38 -13.20 -5.66
N PHE A 241 -2.54 -13.77 -5.35
CA PHE A 241 -3.53 -13.15 -4.47
C PHE A 241 -2.93 -12.90 -3.07
N ILE A 242 -2.37 -13.94 -2.46
CA ILE A 242 -1.79 -13.91 -1.11
C ILE A 242 -0.65 -12.90 -1.04
N ILE A 243 0.30 -12.92 -1.96
CA ILE A 243 1.44 -11.98 -1.99
C ILE A 243 0.97 -10.52 -1.96
N TYR A 244 -0.14 -10.21 -2.62
CA TYR A 244 -0.66 -8.84 -2.68
C TYR A 244 -1.42 -8.42 -1.41
N TRP A 245 -2.23 -9.33 -0.87
CA TRP A 245 -3.15 -9.04 0.24
C TRP A 245 -2.54 -9.29 1.62
N LEU A 246 -1.62 -10.25 1.75
CA LEU A 246 -1.04 -10.68 3.01
C LEU A 246 -0.46 -9.52 3.83
N PRO A 247 0.36 -8.59 3.30
CA PRO A 247 0.91 -7.49 4.09
C PRO A 247 -0.14 -6.55 4.69
N LYS A 248 -1.35 -6.50 4.10
CA LYS A 248 -2.45 -5.64 4.58
C LYS A 248 -3.31 -6.33 5.64
N LEU A 249 -3.35 -7.66 5.61
CA LEU A 249 -4.20 -8.47 6.47
C LEU A 249 -3.44 -8.93 7.72
N GLU A 250 -2.17 -9.35 7.56
CA GLU A 250 -1.36 -9.87 8.68
C GLU A 250 -0.97 -8.80 9.70
N SER A 251 -0.95 -7.53 9.29
CA SER A 251 -0.68 -6.40 10.18
C SER A 251 -1.82 -6.08 11.13
N ASN A 252 -3.02 -6.59 10.87
CA ASN A 252 -4.22 -6.28 11.65
C ASN A 252 -4.39 -7.27 12.80
N LYS A 253 -4.96 -6.84 13.94
CA LYS A 253 -5.29 -7.77 15.04
C LYS A 253 -6.30 -8.82 14.58
N TYR A 254 -7.39 -8.34 13.99
CA TYR A 254 -8.41 -9.15 13.35
C TYR A 254 -8.79 -8.54 12.00
N ASN A 255 -9.28 -9.38 11.11
CA ASN A 255 -9.84 -9.03 9.82
C ASN A 255 -11.26 -9.59 9.75
N TYR A 256 -12.24 -8.74 9.47
CA TYR A 256 -13.46 -9.21 8.84
C TYR A 256 -13.15 -9.45 7.36
N ILE A 257 -13.53 -10.61 6.84
CA ILE A 257 -13.37 -10.99 5.44
C ILE A 257 -14.71 -11.51 4.90
N HIS A 258 -15.06 -11.05 3.70
CA HIS A 258 -16.23 -11.49 2.96
C HIS A 258 -15.87 -11.65 1.48
N PHE A 259 -16.21 -12.78 0.88
CA PHE A 259 -16.04 -12.99 -0.55
C PHE A 259 -17.35 -12.66 -1.26
N GLU A 260 -17.35 -11.66 -2.13
CA GLU A 260 -18.54 -11.28 -2.87
C GLU A 260 -19.03 -12.42 -3.77
N THR A 261 -20.35 -12.55 -3.87
CA THR A 261 -21.02 -13.40 -4.84
C THR A 261 -20.83 -12.87 -6.26
N THR A 262 -21.00 -13.74 -7.26
CA THR A 262 -20.94 -13.33 -8.66
C THR A 262 -22.01 -12.28 -9.00
N GLU A 263 -23.18 -12.38 -8.39
CA GLU A 263 -24.27 -11.41 -8.50
C GLU A 263 -23.86 -10.03 -7.97
N GLU A 264 -23.23 -9.96 -6.80
CA GLU A 264 -22.72 -8.71 -6.21
C GLU A 264 -21.67 -8.07 -7.13
N ILE A 265 -20.68 -8.83 -7.58
CA ILE A 265 -19.64 -8.33 -8.50
C ILE A 265 -20.28 -7.82 -9.81
N ASN A 266 -21.20 -8.58 -10.40
CA ASN A 266 -21.88 -8.19 -11.64
C ASN A 266 -22.77 -6.95 -11.47
N SER A 267 -23.23 -6.64 -10.26
CA SER A 267 -24.08 -5.46 -10.00
C SER A 267 -23.33 -4.14 -10.26
N TYR A 268 -22.02 -4.10 -10.00
CA TYR A 268 -21.19 -2.91 -10.17
C TYR A 268 -20.16 -3.04 -11.30
N MET A 269 -19.75 -4.24 -11.69
CA MET A 269 -18.83 -4.45 -12.80
C MET A 269 -19.19 -5.69 -13.65
N PRO A 270 -20.25 -5.61 -14.48
CA PRO A 270 -20.59 -6.66 -15.41
C PRO A 270 -19.57 -6.75 -16.55
N LEU A 271 -19.28 -7.98 -17.00
CA LEU A 271 -18.38 -8.27 -18.11
C LEU A 271 -19.13 -8.93 -19.26
N ASP A 272 -18.94 -8.41 -20.47
CA ASP A 272 -19.32 -9.08 -21.71
C ASP A 272 -18.07 -9.76 -22.32
N ILE A 273 -18.09 -11.09 -22.42
CA ILE A 273 -16.96 -11.91 -22.88
C ILE A 273 -17.37 -12.71 -24.12
N SER A 274 -16.51 -12.74 -25.15
CA SER A 274 -16.74 -13.50 -26.37
C SER A 274 -15.45 -14.19 -26.85
N PRO A 275 -15.45 -15.51 -27.10
CA PRO A 275 -16.55 -16.46 -26.84
C PRO A 275 -16.88 -16.57 -25.35
N LEU A 276 -18.06 -17.09 -25.03
CA LEU A 276 -18.47 -17.26 -23.63
C LEU A 276 -17.62 -18.36 -22.96
N PRO A 277 -17.05 -18.11 -21.77
CA PRO A 277 -16.38 -19.15 -21.00
C PRO A 277 -17.38 -20.22 -20.53
N ASP A 278 -16.94 -21.47 -20.52
CA ASP A 278 -17.67 -22.59 -19.92
C ASP A 278 -17.68 -22.47 -18.39
N THR A 279 -16.60 -21.93 -17.81
CA THR A 279 -16.48 -21.65 -16.38
C THR A 279 -16.05 -20.20 -16.15
N ILE A 280 -16.73 -19.49 -15.25
CA ILE A 280 -16.35 -18.16 -14.78
C ILE A 280 -16.16 -18.22 -13.26
N ILE A 281 -14.96 -17.89 -12.80
CA ILE A 281 -14.63 -17.76 -11.38
C ILE A 281 -14.32 -16.29 -11.14
N ARG A 282 -15.13 -15.57 -10.35
CA ARG A 282 -14.88 -14.18 -9.96
C ARG A 282 -14.85 -14.10 -8.44
N ILE A 283 -13.72 -13.65 -7.88
CA ILE A 283 -13.52 -13.53 -6.43
C ILE A 283 -13.14 -12.09 -6.13
N ASN A 284 -14.00 -11.34 -5.46
CA ASN A 284 -13.62 -10.06 -4.87
C ASN A 284 -13.70 -10.19 -3.34
N MET A 285 -12.56 -10.03 -2.67
CA MET A 285 -12.48 -10.12 -1.22
C MET A 285 -12.67 -8.74 -0.60
N ASN A 286 -13.78 -8.54 0.08
CA ASN A 286 -13.99 -7.40 0.96
C ASN A 286 -13.33 -7.69 2.30
N TYR A 287 -12.51 -6.77 2.81
CA TYR A 287 -11.91 -6.89 4.13
C TYR A 287 -12.02 -5.61 4.94
N LYS A 288 -12.06 -5.76 6.27
CA LYS A 288 -12.02 -4.65 7.22
C LYS A 288 -11.13 -4.99 8.42
N PRO A 289 -10.11 -4.16 8.72
CA PRO A 289 -9.35 -4.29 9.96
C PRO A 289 -10.25 -4.08 11.18
N LEU A 290 -10.06 -4.93 12.20
CA LEU A 290 -10.80 -4.87 13.45
C LEU A 290 -9.81 -4.90 14.64
N GLU A 291 -10.09 -4.07 15.65
CA GLU A 291 -9.35 -4.09 16.92
C GLU A 291 -9.73 -5.29 17.79
N GLU A 292 -11.01 -5.69 17.73
CA GLU A 292 -11.61 -6.80 18.48
C GLU A 292 -12.49 -7.63 17.53
N PRO A 293 -12.64 -8.94 17.78
CA PRO A 293 -13.48 -9.78 16.95
C PRO A 293 -14.96 -9.42 17.11
N ILE A 294 -15.75 -9.60 16.06
CA ILE A 294 -17.21 -9.43 16.07
C ILE A 294 -17.90 -10.76 15.79
N GLU A 295 -19.19 -10.86 16.10
CA GLU A 295 -19.97 -12.05 15.77
C GLU A 295 -20.61 -11.88 14.39
N VAL A 296 -20.27 -12.80 13.47
CA VAL A 296 -20.89 -12.92 12.15
C VAL A 296 -21.15 -14.39 11.86
N LYS A 297 -22.15 -14.67 11.02
CA LYS A 297 -22.38 -16.03 10.53
C LYS A 297 -21.30 -16.37 9.51
N GLU A 298 -20.71 -17.56 9.60
CA GLU A 298 -19.75 -17.99 8.58
C GLU A 298 -20.39 -18.03 7.19
N GLN A 299 -19.70 -17.46 6.21
CA GLN A 299 -20.18 -17.41 4.83
C GLN A 299 -20.19 -18.81 4.23
N ILE A 300 -21.28 -19.16 3.55
CA ILE A 300 -21.38 -20.43 2.83
C ILE A 300 -20.80 -20.23 1.43
N LEU A 301 -19.63 -20.83 1.20
CA LEU A 301 -18.95 -20.79 -0.08
C LEU A 301 -19.28 -22.05 -0.91
N SER A 302 -19.18 -21.94 -2.23
CA SER A 302 -19.28 -23.08 -3.14
C SER A 302 -18.01 -23.23 -3.98
N THR A 303 -17.61 -24.47 -4.24
CA THR A 303 -16.46 -24.76 -5.08
C THR A 303 -16.87 -24.85 -6.55
N PRO A 304 -16.39 -23.96 -7.43
CA PRO A 304 -16.66 -24.05 -8.85
C PRO A 304 -15.90 -25.24 -9.46
N LYS A 305 -16.49 -25.87 -10.47
CA LYS A 305 -15.82 -26.88 -11.30
C LYS A 305 -15.19 -26.18 -12.50
N ARG A 306 -13.91 -26.44 -12.76
CA ARG A 306 -13.19 -25.90 -13.92
C ARG A 306 -13.37 -26.85 -15.10
N GLU A 307 -14.29 -26.50 -15.97
CA GLU A 307 -14.61 -27.25 -17.19
C GLU A 307 -14.46 -26.31 -18.40
N GLY A 308 -13.91 -26.84 -19.50
CA GLY A 308 -13.77 -26.10 -20.75
C GLY A 308 -12.94 -24.81 -20.66
N PHE A 309 -13.32 -23.81 -21.44
CA PHE A 309 -12.72 -22.47 -21.35
C PHE A 309 -13.07 -21.83 -20.01
N THR A 310 -12.04 -21.62 -19.17
CA THR A 310 -12.20 -21.01 -17.86
C THR A 310 -11.66 -19.58 -17.84
N LEU A 311 -12.48 -18.63 -17.37
CA LEU A 311 -12.05 -17.29 -16.97
C LEU A 311 -11.94 -17.23 -15.45
N VAL A 312 -10.82 -16.71 -14.95
CA VAL A 312 -10.63 -16.42 -13.53
C VAL A 312 -10.38 -14.94 -13.36
N GLU A 313 -11.16 -14.29 -12.51
CA GLU A 313 -10.89 -12.95 -12.02
C GLU A 313 -10.79 -12.98 -10.51
N TRP A 314 -9.76 -12.34 -9.95
CA TRP A 314 -9.73 -12.07 -8.52
C TRP A 314 -9.28 -10.64 -8.21
N GLY A 315 -9.76 -10.09 -7.10
CA GLY A 315 -9.45 -8.77 -6.58
C GLY A 315 -9.84 -8.65 -5.11
N GLY A 316 -9.82 -7.43 -4.57
CA GLY A 316 -10.32 -7.17 -3.22
C GLY A 316 -10.45 -5.69 -2.90
N SER A 317 -11.18 -5.38 -1.84
CA SER A 317 -11.52 -4.01 -1.43
C SER A 317 -11.47 -3.86 0.09
N LEU A 318 -10.95 -2.72 0.55
CA LEU A 318 -11.11 -2.30 1.95
C LEU A 318 -12.51 -1.71 2.10
N ILE A 319 -13.28 -2.16 3.09
CA ILE A 319 -14.65 -1.69 3.35
C ILE A 319 -14.75 -0.87 4.64
N GLU A 320 -15.79 -0.05 4.76
CA GLU A 320 -15.97 0.90 5.88
C GLU A 320 -16.49 0.31 7.19
#